data_AF-Q8WMK7-F1
#
_entry.id   AF-Q8WMK7-F1
#
_cell.length_a   1.000
_cell.length_b   1.000
_cell.length_c   1.000
_cell.angle_alpha   90.00
_cell.angle_beta   90.00
_cell.angle_gamma   90.00
#
_symmetry.space_group_name_H-M   'P 1'
#
loop_
_entity.id
_entity.type
_entity.pdbx_description
1 polymer ?
#
loop_
_entity_poly.entity_id
_entity_poly.type
_entity_poly.pdbx_seq_one_letter_code
_entity_poly.pdbx_strand_id
1 'polypeptide(L)'
;QSVSSKQRVTGLDFIPGLTPVLSLSKMDQTLAIYQQILTSLPSRNVIQISNDLENLRDLLHLLASSKSCPLPQARALETLESLGGVLEAS
;
A
#
# COMPACT_ATOMS: atom_id res chain seq x y z
N GLN A 1 -21.65 -1.26 -21.28
CA GLN A 1 -20.69 -2.27 -21.79
C GLN A 1 -19.39 -2.08 -21.04
N SER A 2 -19.01 -3.02 -20.19
CA SER A 2 -17.74 -2.99 -19.46
C SER A 2 -16.69 -3.68 -20.31
N VAL A 3 -15.69 -2.93 -20.79
CA VAL A 3 -14.59 -3.47 -21.58
C VAL A 3 -13.66 -4.26 -20.64
N SER A 4 -13.39 -5.51 -20.99
CA SER A 4 -12.48 -6.38 -20.24
C SER A 4 -11.06 -5.81 -20.27
N SER A 5 -10.48 -5.55 -19.09
CA SER A 5 -9.11 -5.04 -18.92
C SER A 5 -8.01 -6.02 -19.36
N LYS A 6 -8.37 -7.20 -19.88
CA LYS A 6 -7.44 -8.22 -20.38
C LYS A 6 -7.21 -8.19 -21.90
N GLN A 7 -7.91 -7.32 -22.65
CA GLN A 7 -7.75 -7.26 -24.10
C GLN A 7 -6.57 -6.36 -24.46
N ARG A 8 -5.34 -6.91 -24.39
CA ARG A 8 -4.13 -6.21 -24.84
C ARG A 8 -4.11 -6.19 -26.37
N VAL A 9 -4.22 -5.00 -26.95
CA VAL A 9 -3.98 -4.77 -28.38
C VAL A 9 -2.48 -4.61 -28.57
N THR A 10 -1.86 -5.51 -29.31
CA THR A 10 -0.43 -5.46 -29.66
C THR A 10 -0.09 -4.15 -30.37
N GLY A 11 0.96 -3.46 -29.94
CA GLY A 11 1.38 -2.16 -30.50
C GLY A 11 0.93 -0.94 -29.69
N LEU A 12 0.10 -1.12 -28.67
CA LEU A 12 -0.25 -0.11 -27.67
C LEU A 12 0.36 -0.39 -26.29
N ASP A 13 1.38 -1.25 -26.24
CA ASP A 13 2.04 -1.68 -25.00
C ASP A 13 2.72 -0.54 -24.23
N PHE A 14 2.93 0.62 -24.88
CA PHE A 14 3.48 1.83 -24.28
C PHE A 14 2.43 2.73 -23.61
N ILE A 15 1.13 2.47 -23.80
CA ILE A 15 0.10 3.20 -23.08
C ILE A 15 0.11 2.66 -21.65
N PRO A 16 0.60 3.42 -20.65
CA PRO A 16 0.51 2.96 -19.29
C PRO A 16 -0.98 2.74 -19.00
N GLY A 17 -1.33 1.51 -18.62
CA GLY A 17 -2.68 1.21 -18.13
C GLY A 17 -3.04 2.22 -17.04
N LEU A 18 -4.34 2.52 -16.87
CA LEU A 18 -4.83 3.46 -15.86
C LEU A 18 -4.09 3.21 -14.53
N THR A 19 -3.10 4.05 -14.25
CA THR A 19 -2.26 3.88 -13.07
C THR A 19 -3.23 4.15 -11.93
N PRO A 20 -3.45 3.20 -11.01
CA PRO A 20 -4.44 3.40 -9.98
C PRO A 20 -4.06 4.68 -9.25
N VAL A 21 -4.96 5.68 -9.32
CA VAL A 21 -4.72 7.01 -8.75
C VAL A 21 -4.18 6.82 -7.34
N LEU A 22 -2.96 7.30 -7.12
CA LEU A 22 -2.28 7.29 -5.84
C LEU A 22 -3.04 8.25 -4.93
N SER A 23 -3.88 7.70 -4.05
CA SER A 23 -4.57 8.46 -3.02
C SER A 23 -3.81 8.34 -1.70
N LEU A 24 -3.89 9.39 -0.87
CA LEU A 24 -3.32 9.36 0.48
C LEU A 24 -3.87 8.18 1.30
N SER A 25 -5.14 7.79 1.07
CA SER A 25 -5.74 6.61 1.71
C SER A 25 -5.10 5.30 1.26
N LYS A 26 -4.76 5.14 -0.03
CA LYS A 26 -4.03 3.95 -0.50
C LYS A 26 -2.62 3.92 0.05
N MET A 27 -1.96 5.08 0.14
CA MET A 27 -0.64 5.19 0.77
C MET A 27 -0.71 4.74 2.24
N ASP A 28 -1.65 5.29 3.03
CA ASP A 28 -1.84 4.90 4.44
C ASP A 28 -2.11 3.39 4.60
N GLN A 29 -2.98 2.83 3.75
CA GLN A 29 -3.26 1.40 3.72
C GLN A 29 -2.02 0.55 3.41
N THR A 30 -1.18 0.98 2.46
CA THR A 30 0.07 0.30 2.13
C THR A 30 1.06 0.33 3.31
N LEU A 31 1.22 1.47 3.97
CA LEU A 31 2.10 1.59 5.13
C LEU A 31 1.62 0.74 6.30
N ALA A 32 0.31 0.66 6.54
CA ALA A 32 -0.27 -0.23 7.56
C ALA A 32 0.05 -1.71 7.30
N ILE A 33 0.00 -2.16 6.05
CA ILE A 33 0.38 -3.54 5.68
C ILE A 33 1.88 -3.77 5.93
N TYR A 34 2.74 -2.82 5.57
CA TYR A 34 4.18 -2.94 5.87
C TYR A 34 4.47 -2.98 7.36
N GLN A 35 3.78 -2.20 8.18
CA GLN A 35 3.90 -2.28 9.65
C GLN A 35 3.57 -3.69 10.15
N GLN A 36 2.50 -4.32 9.65
CA GLN A 36 2.15 -5.69 10.03
C GLN A 36 3.22 -6.71 9.61
N ILE A 37 3.73 -6.61 8.37
CA ILE A 37 4.82 -7.48 7.90
C ILE A 37 6.03 -7.33 8.83
N LEU A 38 6.44 -6.09 9.12
CA LEU A 38 7.58 -5.80 9.98
C LEU A 38 7.40 -6.35 11.39
N THR A 39 6.22 -6.24 11.99
CA THR A 39 5.97 -6.83 13.33
C THR A 39 6.17 -8.34 13.40
N SER A 40 6.07 -9.05 12.27
CA SER A 40 6.30 -10.50 12.20
C SER A 40 7.79 -10.89 12.01
N LEU A 41 8.67 -9.93 11.74
CA LEU A 41 10.08 -10.19 11.41
C LEU A 41 11.00 -9.92 12.63
N PRO A 42 11.78 -10.91 13.09
CA PRO A 42 12.70 -10.72 14.21
C PRO A 42 14.00 -10.05 13.75
N SER A 43 14.09 -8.71 13.83
CA SER A 43 15.35 -7.99 13.57
C SER A 43 15.42 -6.64 14.28
N ARG A 44 16.62 -6.21 14.67
CA ARG A 44 16.85 -4.92 15.35
C ARG A 44 16.52 -3.72 14.47
N ASN A 45 16.74 -3.82 13.16
CA ASN A 45 16.48 -2.71 12.22
C ASN A 45 14.98 -2.53 11.94
N VAL A 46 14.16 -3.56 12.18
CA VAL A 46 12.71 -3.54 11.97
C VAL A 46 12.03 -2.55 12.92
N ILE A 47 12.56 -2.37 14.14
CA ILE A 47 12.02 -1.40 15.10
C ILE A 47 12.12 0.03 14.57
N GLN A 48 13.30 0.40 14.05
CA GLN A 48 13.52 1.75 13.50
C GLN A 48 12.62 2.00 12.30
N ILE A 49 12.57 1.05 11.36
CA ILE A 49 11.72 1.16 10.17
C ILE A 49 10.24 1.24 10.55
N SER A 50 9.79 0.50 11.58
CA SER A 50 8.41 0.56 12.05
C SER A 50 8.05 1.95 12.62
N ASN A 51 8.98 2.58 13.33
CA ASN A 51 8.80 3.94 13.84
C ASN A 51 8.75 4.95 12.69
N ASP A 52 9.63 4.80 11.70
CA ASP A 52 9.64 5.68 10.52
C ASP A 52 8.34 5.57 9.71
N LEU A 53 7.79 4.36 9.61
CA LEU A 53 6.48 4.12 8.99
C LEU A 53 5.34 4.79 9.75
N GLU A 54 5.36 4.76 11.08
CA GLU A 54 4.36 5.44 11.91
C GLU A 54 4.41 6.96 11.70
N ASN A 55 5.60 7.55 11.78
CA ASN A 55 5.82 8.97 11.49
C ASN A 55 5.31 9.36 10.10
N LEU A 56 5.52 8.51 9.08
CA LEU A 56 5.05 8.78 7.73
C LEU A 56 3.52 8.72 7.63
N ARG A 57 2.86 7.81 8.34
CA ARG A 57 1.39 7.75 8.41
C ARG A 57 0.82 8.99 9.08
N ASP A 58 1.44 9.47 10.15
CA ASP A 58 1.03 10.71 10.82
C ASP A 58 1.12 11.91 9.87
N LEU A 59 2.19 12.01 9.10
CA LEU A 59 2.34 13.05 8.07
C LEU A 59 1.27 12.97 6.99
N LEU A 60 0.88 11.76 6.56
CA LEU A 60 -0.23 11.57 5.61
C LEU A 60 -1.56 12.02 6.21
N HIS A 61 -1.85 11.66 7.45
CA HIS A 61 -3.06 12.10 8.15
C HIS A 61 -3.10 13.62 8.34
N LEU A 62 -1.97 14.23 8.69
CA LEU A 62 -1.84 15.69 8.80
C LEU A 62 -2.08 16.38 7.45
N LEU A 63 -1.46 15.88 6.37
CA LEU A 63 -1.65 16.39 5.03
C LEU A 63 -3.12 16.27 4.58
N ALA A 64 -3.74 15.12 4.82
CA ALA A 64 -5.13 14.87 4.47
C ALA A 64 -6.09 15.80 5.23
N SER A 65 -5.83 16.01 6.53
CA SER A 65 -6.56 16.95 7.38
C SER A 65 -6.41 18.39 6.86
N SER A 66 -5.20 18.81 6.47
CA SER A 66 -4.97 20.15 5.88
C SER A 66 -5.74 20.37 4.57
N LYS A 67 -6.08 19.29 3.86
CA LYS A 67 -6.88 19.30 2.62
C LYS A 67 -8.37 19.08 2.86
N SER A 68 -8.82 19.03 4.12
CA SER A 68 -10.21 18.71 4.50
C SER A 68 -10.71 17.37 3.94
N CYS A 69 -9.81 16.40 3.81
CA CYS A 69 -10.09 15.07 3.28
C CYS A 69 -9.68 14.03 4.33
N PRO A 70 -10.55 13.66 5.31
CA PRO A 70 -10.18 12.68 6.31
C PRO A 70 -9.88 11.31 5.67
N LEU A 71 -8.82 10.65 6.13
CA LEU A 71 -8.49 9.30 5.66
C LEU A 71 -9.37 8.27 6.38
N PRO A 72 -9.94 7.29 5.65
CA PRO A 72 -10.59 6.16 6.29
C PRO A 72 -9.55 5.36 7.08
N GLN A 73 -9.99 4.66 8.13
CA GLN A 73 -9.13 3.77 8.88
C GLN A 73 -8.54 2.68 7.97
N ALA A 74 -7.21 2.59 7.90
CA ALA A 74 -6.54 1.50 7.23
C ALA A 74 -6.97 0.15 7.84
N ARG A 75 -7.29 -0.81 6.97
CA ARG A 75 -7.67 -2.15 7.37
C ARG A 75 -6.42 -2.98 7.60
N ALA A 76 -6.32 -3.55 8.79
CA ALA A 76 -5.40 -4.64 9.06
C ALA A 76 -5.66 -5.80 8.09
N LEU A 77 -4.61 -6.46 7.62
CA LEU A 77 -4.71 -7.75 6.96
C LEU A 77 -5.23 -8.79 7.97
N GLU A 78 -6.13 -9.68 7.54
CA GLU A 78 -6.69 -10.72 8.43
C GLU A 78 -5.64 -11.75 8.85
N THR A 79 -4.80 -12.21 7.92
CA THR A 79 -3.66 -13.11 8.19
C THR A 79 -2.50 -12.82 7.25
N LEU A 80 -1.27 -12.83 7.77
CA LEU A 80 -0.05 -12.62 6.95
C LEU A 80 0.14 -13.73 5.90
N GLU A 81 -0.45 -14.90 6.10
CA GLU A 81 -0.48 -16.01 5.14
C GLU A 81 -1.06 -15.61 3.78
N SER A 82 -1.97 -14.62 3.74
CA SER A 82 -2.50 -14.12 2.47
C SER A 82 -1.44 -13.39 1.61
N LEU A 83 -0.29 -13.05 2.20
CA LEU A 83 0.85 -12.45 1.50
C LEU A 83 1.93 -13.47 1.11
N GLY A 84 1.77 -14.76 1.44
CA GLY A 84 2.80 -15.79 1.23
C GLY A 84 3.37 -15.76 -0.19
N GLY A 85 2.53 -15.87 -1.22
CA GLY A 85 3.00 -15.86 -2.62
C GLY A 85 3.69 -14.57 -3.09
N VAL A 86 3.60 -13.47 -2.34
CA VAL A 86 4.28 -12.19 -2.62
C VAL A 86 5.60 -12.07 -1.84
N LEU A 87 5.67 -12.67 -0.66
CA LEU A 87 6.83 -12.60 0.24
C LEU A 87 7.86 -13.71 -0.03
N GLU A 88 7.47 -14.80 -0.69
CA GLU A 88 8.41 -15.84 -1.12
C GLU A 88 9.36 -15.34 -2.23
N ALA A 89 10.66 -15.64 -2.09
CA ALA A 89 11.67 -15.44 -3.11
C ALA A 89 12.07 -16.80 -3.73
N SER A 90 12.26 -16.84 -5.05
CA SER A 90 12.63 -18.06 -5.81
C SER A 90 14.09 -18.45 -5.67
#